data_AF-A3W802-F1
#
_entry.id   AF-A3W802-F1
#
_cell.length_a   1.000
_cell.length_b   1.000
_cell.length_c   1.000
_cell.angle_alpha   90.00
_cell.angle_beta   90.00
_cell.angle_gamma   90.00
#
_symmetry.space_group_name_H-M   'P 1'
#
loop_
_entity.id
_entity.type
_entity.pdbx_description
1 polymer ?
#
loop_
_entity_poly.entity_id
_entity_poly.type
_entity_poly.pdbx_seq_one_letter_code
_entity_poly.pdbx_strand_id
1 'polypeptide(L)'
;MSTDERPLNGKALKVILEQLAEVSAIAFALKHDLEPLTPEDIQAGAEPLSQGQIQDSLDEIQTMITNLARVALKATSEEWGAANDGIQ
;
A
#
# COMPACT_ATOMS: atom_id res chain seq x y z
N MET A 1 -23.27 -17.47 23.52
CA MET A 1 -22.10 -16.60 23.59
C MET A 1 -21.60 -16.40 22.17
N SER A 2 -21.63 -15.17 21.67
CA SER A 2 -21.21 -14.81 20.31
C SER A 2 -19.68 -14.75 20.26
N THR A 3 -19.04 -15.87 19.92
CA THR A 3 -17.63 -15.87 19.51
C THR A 3 -17.55 -15.29 18.09
N ASP A 4 -17.40 -13.96 18.03
CA ASP A 4 -16.51 -13.23 17.13
C ASP A 4 -16.10 -14.03 15.86
N GLU A 5 -17.03 -14.20 14.92
CA GLU A 5 -16.79 -14.85 13.62
C GLU A 5 -15.97 -13.90 12.74
N ARG A 6 -14.68 -13.76 13.05
CA ARG A 6 -13.76 -13.03 12.19
C ARG A 6 -13.76 -13.71 10.82
N PRO A 7 -13.98 -12.97 9.72
CA PRO A 7 -14.11 -13.54 8.38
C PRO A 7 -12.84 -14.28 7.92
N LEU A 8 -11.69 -13.95 8.53
CA LEU A 8 -10.40 -14.55 8.25
C LEU A 8 -9.65 -14.83 9.57
N ASN A 9 -9.01 -15.98 9.65
CA ASN A 9 -8.21 -16.39 10.81
C ASN A 9 -6.96 -17.17 10.39
N GLY A 10 -6.08 -17.43 11.37
CA GLY A 10 -4.88 -18.26 11.19
C GLY A 10 -3.93 -17.76 10.09
N LYS A 11 -3.47 -18.68 9.25
CA LYS A 11 -2.45 -18.42 8.22
C LYS A 11 -2.92 -17.42 7.16
N ALA A 12 -4.20 -17.46 6.77
CA ALA A 12 -4.75 -16.55 5.76
C ALA A 12 -4.73 -15.10 6.26
N LEU A 13 -5.19 -14.87 7.49
CA LEU A 13 -5.14 -13.55 8.12
C LEU A 13 -3.69 -13.05 8.24
N LYS A 14 -2.74 -13.93 8.65
CA LYS A 14 -1.33 -13.56 8.77
C LYS A 14 -0.75 -13.05 7.44
N VAL A 15 -0.99 -13.75 6.33
CA VAL A 15 -0.47 -13.36 5.01
C VAL A 15 -1.03 -12.00 4.57
N ILE A 16 -2.33 -11.77 4.80
CA ILE A 16 -2.97 -10.50 4.48
C ILE A 16 -2.37 -9.36 5.31
N LEU A 17 -2.14 -9.59 6.61
CA LEU A 17 -1.53 -8.59 7.48
C LEU A 17 -0.07 -8.28 7.09
N GLU A 18 0.71 -9.27 6.67
CA GLU A 18 2.08 -9.07 6.17
C GLU A 18 2.09 -8.20 4.90
N GLN A 19 1.20 -8.48 3.95
CA GLN A 19 1.06 -7.68 2.73
C GLN A 19 0.59 -6.24 3.01
N LEU A 20 -0.37 -6.06 3.93
CA LEU A 20 -0.81 -4.72 4.36
C LEU A 20 0.31 -3.95 5.07
N ALA A 21 1.12 -4.62 5.88
CA ALA A 21 2.25 -4.01 6.55
C ALA A 21 3.31 -3.53 5.54
N GLU A 22 3.56 -4.29 4.48
CA GLU A 22 4.49 -3.93 3.41
C GLU A 22 3.97 -2.72 2.61
N VAL A 23 2.68 -2.70 2.23
CA VAL A 23 2.05 -1.50 1.62
C VAL A 23 2.18 -0.28 2.53
N SER A 24 1.90 -0.44 3.83
CA SER A 24 2.01 0.65 4.80
C SER A 24 3.44 1.15 4.94
N ALA A 25 4.44 0.27 4.86
CA ALA A 25 5.85 0.65 4.93
C ALA A 25 6.28 1.48 3.73
N ILE A 26 5.88 1.08 2.51
CA ILE A 26 6.18 1.83 1.28
C ILE A 26 5.49 3.20 1.32
N ALA A 27 4.21 3.26 1.70
CA ALA A 27 3.49 4.51 1.80
C ALA A 27 4.08 5.46 2.84
N PHE A 28 4.54 4.92 3.98
CA PHE A 28 5.20 5.71 5.02
C PHE A 28 6.57 6.22 4.57
N ALA A 29 7.37 5.39 3.90
CA ALA A 29 8.65 5.79 3.33
C ALA A 29 8.46 6.90 2.29
N LEU A 30 7.57 6.69 1.32
CA LEU A 30 7.26 7.68 0.29
C LEU A 30 6.80 9.01 0.90
N LYS A 31 5.98 8.97 1.96
CA LYS A 31 5.58 10.20 2.67
C LYS A 31 6.80 10.95 3.22
N HIS A 32 7.73 10.26 3.86
CA HIS A 32 8.95 10.86 4.40
C HIS A 32 9.86 11.38 3.28
N ASP A 33 10.02 10.62 2.20
CA ASP A 33 10.87 11.00 1.07
C ASP A 33 10.31 12.19 0.27
N LEU A 34 9.00 12.44 0.38
CA LEU A 34 8.33 13.61 -0.17
C LEU A 34 8.38 14.84 0.75
N GLU A 35 8.89 14.71 1.99
CA GLU A 35 9.08 15.88 2.85
C GLU A 35 10.11 16.83 2.22
N PRO A 36 9.91 18.15 2.32
CA PRO A 36 10.88 19.10 1.80
C PRO A 36 12.26 18.87 2.42
N LEU A 37 13.27 18.78 1.57
CA LEU A 37 14.66 18.63 2.02
C LEU A 37 15.05 19.78 2.96
N THR A 38 15.76 19.45 4.03
CA THR A 38 16.34 20.46 4.91
C THR A 38 17.53 21.14 4.21
N PRO A 39 17.93 22.35 4.65
CA PRO A 39 19.15 22.98 4.16
C PRO A 39 20.39 22.09 4.30
N GLU A 40 20.46 21.28 5.37
CA GLU A 40 21.53 20.33 5.64
C GLU A 40 21.55 19.19 4.60
N ASP A 41 20.39 18.67 4.21
CA ASP A 41 20.27 17.62 3.18
C ASP A 41 20.75 18.13 1.82
N ILE A 42 20.36 19.37 1.46
CA ILE A 42 20.81 20.02 0.22
C ILE A 42 22.33 20.23 0.24
N GLN A 43 22.89 20.64 1.38
CA GLN A 43 24.35 20.75 1.54
C GLN A 43 25.08 19.41 1.45
N ALA A 44 24.43 18.32 1.89
CA ALA A 44 24.93 16.96 1.77
C ALA A 44 24.76 16.37 0.35
N GLY A 45 24.11 17.10 -0.58
CA GLY A 45 23.89 16.68 -1.96
C GLY A 45 22.68 15.78 -2.16
N ALA A 46 21.72 15.79 -1.23
CA ALA A 46 20.44 15.11 -1.43
C ALA A 46 19.62 15.82 -2.51
N GLU A 47 18.89 15.02 -3.30
CA GLU A 47 17.97 15.51 -4.31
C GLU A 47 16.56 15.00 -3.99
N PRO A 48 15.50 15.79 -4.27
CA PRO A 48 14.14 15.32 -4.13
C PRO A 48 13.88 14.11 -5.02
N LEU A 49 12.90 13.28 -4.65
CA LEU A 49 12.43 12.24 -5.55
C LEU A 49 11.96 12.83 -6.88
N SER A 50 12.40 12.20 -7.97
CA SER A 50 11.88 12.48 -9.29
C SER A 50 10.43 12.02 -9.41
N GLN A 51 9.68 12.61 -10.35
CA GLN A 51 8.32 12.18 -10.67
C GLN A 51 8.24 10.68 -11.00
N GLY A 52 9.26 10.13 -11.69
CA GLY A 52 9.33 8.70 -12.01
C GLY A 52 9.42 7.84 -10.75
N GLN A 53 10.29 8.18 -9.81
CA GLN A 53 10.40 7.44 -8.54
C GLN A 53 9.11 7.47 -7.73
N ILE A 54 8.43 8.62 -7.71
CA ILE A 54 7.12 8.74 -7.04
C ILE A 54 6.08 7.84 -7.71
N GLN A 55 6.02 7.86 -9.05
CA GLN A 55 5.11 7.01 -9.82
C GLN A 55 5.39 5.53 -9.58
N ASP A 56 6.65 5.11 -9.61
CA ASP A 56 7.04 3.71 -9.38
C ASP A 56 6.59 3.23 -8.00
N SER A 57 6.78 4.03 -6.94
CA SER A 57 6.32 3.69 -5.59
C SER A 57 4.79 3.63 -5.48
N LEU A 58 4.07 4.52 -6.16
CA LEU A 58 2.60 4.49 -6.19
C LEU A 58 2.07 3.28 -6.97
N ASP A 59 2.69 2.94 -8.09
CA ASP A 59 2.35 1.77 -8.91
C ASP A 59 2.63 0.46 -8.14
N GLU A 60 3.70 0.42 -7.36
CA GLU A 60 4.01 -0.69 -6.46
C GLU A 60 2.90 -0.88 -5.40
N ILE A 61 2.54 0.20 -4.69
CA ILE A 61 1.44 0.20 -3.72
C ILE A 61 0.15 -0.29 -4.39
N GLN A 62 -0.20 0.25 -5.56
CA GLN A 62 -1.43 -0.12 -6.27
C GLN A 62 -1.43 -1.59 -6.70
N THR A 63 -0.29 -2.09 -7.18
CA THR A 63 -0.12 -3.50 -7.58
C THR A 63 -0.30 -4.43 -6.38
N MET A 64 0.28 -4.09 -5.24
CA MET A 64 0.15 -4.86 -4.01
C MET A 64 -1.28 -4.89 -3.48
N ILE A 65 -1.96 -3.74 -3.46
CA ILE A 65 -3.37 -3.65 -3.04
C ILE A 65 -4.26 -4.49 -3.96
N THR A 66 -4.03 -4.40 -5.28
CA THR A 66 -4.79 -5.19 -6.27
C THR A 66 -4.56 -6.69 -6.08
N ASN A 67 -3.32 -7.10 -5.81
CA ASN A 67 -2.99 -8.49 -5.51
C ASN A 67 -3.65 -8.95 -4.21
N LEU A 68 -3.65 -8.13 -3.16
CA LEU A 68 -4.32 -8.44 -1.91
C LEU A 68 -5.83 -8.65 -2.13
N ALA A 69 -6.49 -7.75 -2.85
CA ALA A 69 -7.91 -7.87 -3.15
C ALA A 69 -8.22 -9.13 -3.99
N ARG A 70 -7.55 -9.31 -5.12
CA ARG A 70 -7.91 -10.37 -6.08
C ARG A 70 -7.37 -11.74 -5.70
N VAL A 71 -6.20 -11.80 -5.07
CA VAL A 71 -5.51 -13.07 -4.77
C VAL A 71 -5.76 -13.50 -3.32
N ALA A 72 -5.56 -12.60 -2.35
CA ALA A 72 -5.66 -12.96 -0.93
C ALA A 72 -7.12 -12.97 -0.44
N LEU A 73 -7.91 -11.96 -0.84
CA LEU A 73 -9.33 -11.86 -0.49
C LEU A 73 -10.26 -12.53 -1.51
N LYS A 74 -9.71 -12.98 -2.65
CA LYS A 74 -10.48 -13.64 -3.74
C LYS A 74 -11.61 -12.79 -4.29
N ALA A 75 -11.51 -11.46 -4.22
CA ALA A 75 -12.45 -10.57 -4.86
C ALA A 75 -12.44 -10.80 -6.37
N THR A 76 -13.63 -10.87 -6.95
CA THR A 76 -13.80 -10.85 -8.40
C THR A 76 -13.37 -9.50 -8.97
N SER A 77 -13.11 -9.46 -10.27
CA SER A 77 -12.82 -8.19 -10.95
C SER A 77 -13.98 -7.21 -10.84
N GLU A 78 -15.22 -7.69 -10.82
CA GLU A 78 -16.42 -6.86 -10.69
C GLU A 78 -16.55 -6.26 -9.29
N GLU A 79 -16.34 -7.05 -8.24
CA GLU A 79 -16.35 -6.56 -6.85
C GLU A 79 -15.23 -5.54 -6.61
N TRP A 80 -14.03 -5.79 -7.13
CA TRP A 80 -12.92 -4.85 -7.01
C TRP A 80 -13.13 -3.58 -7.84
N GLY A 81 -13.64 -3.73 -9.07
CA GLY A 81 -14.00 -2.59 -9.92
C GLY A 81 -15.05 -1.70 -9.25
N ALA A 82 -16.16 -2.28 -8.79
CA ALA A 82 -17.21 -1.53 -8.10
C ALA A 82 -16.72 -0.81 -6.84
N ALA A 83 -15.78 -1.42 -6.08
CA ALA A 83 -15.19 -0.79 -4.92
C ALA A 83 -14.29 0.41 -5.26
N ASN A 84 -13.55 0.35 -6.38
CA ASN A 84 -12.68 1.45 -6.82
C ASN A 84 -13.44 2.57 -7.53
N ASP A 85 -14.43 2.23 -8.34
CA ASP A 85 -15.24 3.19 -9.08
C ASP A 85 -16.00 4.14 -8.14
N GLY A 86 -16.29 3.71 -6.90
CA GLY A 86 -16.91 4.54 -5.87
C GLY A 86 -15.97 5.52 -5.16
N ILE A 87 -14.67 5.48 -5.45
CA ILE A 87 -13.63 6.32 -4.81
C ILE A 87 -13.11 7.40 -5.78
N GLN A 88 -13.17 7.15 -7.10
CA GLN A 88 -12.78 8.10 -8.15
C GLN A 88 -13.77 9.26 -8.29
#